data_AF-A0A3M0X1Y6-F1
#
_entry.id   AF-A0A3M0X1Y6-F1
#
_cell.length_a   1.000
_cell.length_b   1.000
_cell.length_c   1.000
_cell.angle_alpha   90.00
_cell.angle_beta   90.00
_cell.angle_gamma   90.00
#
_symmetry.space_group_name_H-M   'P 1'
#
loop_
_entity.id
_entity.type
_entity.pdbx_description
1 polymer ?
#
loop_
_entity_poly.entity_id
_entity_poly.type
_entity_poly.pdbx_seq_one_letter_code
_entity_poly.pdbx_strand_id
1 'polypeptide(L)'
;ESNLDNYMRANLGMEILGEQNEFSTFWEQIDYRFGLSYEQTQYKINNSSVLQYALHAGLSFPMGLANSIDLGLTIGLRGKKDTQLLEKFFGTSVSLNFGDLWFVRRKN
;
A
#
# COMPACT_ATOMS: atom_id res chain seq x y z
N GLU A 1 -20.31 -25.04 16.31
CA GLU A 1 -20.46 -24.91 14.85
C GLU A 1 -19.71 -23.67 14.38
N SER A 2 -18.78 -23.81 13.43
CA SER A 2 -17.87 -22.74 13.02
C SER A 2 -18.57 -21.75 12.09
N ASN A 3 -19.00 -20.62 12.63
CA ASN A 3 -19.74 -19.58 11.90
C ASN A 3 -18.78 -18.62 11.18
N LEU A 4 -17.97 -19.15 10.26
CA LEU A 4 -16.99 -18.39 9.46
C LEU A 4 -17.50 -18.22 8.03
N ASP A 5 -17.49 -17.00 7.52
CA ASP A 5 -17.74 -16.72 6.10
C ASP A 5 -16.45 -16.83 5.28
N ASN A 6 -16.61 -16.95 3.96
CA ASN A 6 -15.49 -16.95 3.03
C ASN A 6 -14.73 -15.62 3.08
N TYR A 7 -13.41 -15.70 3.24
CA TYR A 7 -12.49 -14.57 3.06
C TYR A 7 -12.25 -14.34 1.59
N MET A 8 -12.31 -13.08 1.16
CA MET A 8 -11.80 -12.73 -0.16
C MET A 8 -11.13 -11.37 -0.06
N ARG A 9 -9.90 -11.28 -0.55
CA ARG A 9 -9.19 -10.01 -0.68
C ARG A 9 -8.66 -9.89 -2.09
N ALA A 10 -9.03 -8.81 -2.77
CA ALA A 10 -8.50 -8.43 -4.07
C ALA A 10 -7.79 -7.08 -3.93
N ASN A 11 -6.59 -6.96 -4.49
CA ASN A 11 -5.86 -5.70 -4.53
C ASN A 11 -5.46 -5.42 -5.97
N LEU A 12 -5.52 -4.16 -6.36
CA LEU A 12 -5.08 -3.67 -7.66
C LEU A 12 -4.19 -2.45 -7.42
N GLY A 13 -3.03 -2.40 -8.04
CA GLY A 13 -2.06 -1.33 -7.83
C GLY A 13 -1.37 -0.91 -9.11
N MET A 14 -0.84 0.32 -9.09
CA MET A 14 0.00 0.89 -10.13
C MET A 14 1.17 1.62 -9.49
N GLU A 15 2.31 1.58 -10.18
CA GLU A 15 3.55 2.20 -9.77
C GLU A 15 4.15 2.96 -10.95
N ILE A 16 4.55 4.20 -10.72
CA ILE A 16 5.24 5.05 -11.66
C ILE A 16 6.62 5.32 -11.07
N LEU A 17 7.65 4.79 -11.72
CA LEU A 17 9.04 4.89 -11.28
C LEU A 17 9.63 6.23 -11.71
N GLY A 18 10.37 6.86 -10.81
CA GLY A 18 11.16 8.05 -11.09
C GLY A 18 12.39 7.72 -11.94
N GLU A 19 12.92 8.72 -12.64
CA GLU A 19 14.14 8.58 -13.44
C GLU A 19 15.37 8.69 -12.53
N GLN A 20 16.21 7.65 -12.49
CA GLN A 20 17.41 7.60 -11.65
C GLN A 20 18.69 7.83 -12.46
N ASN A 21 18.76 8.93 -13.21
CA ASN A 21 19.94 9.29 -13.97
C ASN A 21 20.81 10.35 -13.24
N GLU A 22 22.09 10.42 -13.59
CA GLU A 22 23.05 11.36 -12.97
C GLU A 22 22.66 12.84 -13.14
N PHE A 23 21.78 13.15 -14.10
CA PHE A 23 21.29 14.50 -14.39
C PHE A 23 19.88 14.78 -13.85
N SER A 24 19.19 13.78 -13.28
CA SER A 24 17.81 13.92 -12.82
C SER A 24 17.73 14.72 -11.52
N THR A 25 16.79 15.65 -11.44
CA THR A 25 16.53 16.44 -10.22
C THR A 25 15.83 15.57 -9.17
N PHE A 26 15.99 15.89 -7.88
CA PHE A 26 15.36 15.14 -6.77
C PHE A 26 13.88 14.79 -6.98
N TRP A 27 13.09 15.71 -7.55
CA TRP A 27 11.66 15.50 -7.82
C TRP A 27 11.36 14.49 -8.93
N GLU A 28 12.27 14.33 -9.89
CA GLU A 28 12.15 13.40 -11.01
C GLU A 28 12.46 11.96 -10.58
N GLN A 29 13.17 11.80 -9.46
CA GLN A 29 13.56 10.50 -8.91
C GLN A 29 12.51 9.92 -7.94
N ILE A 30 11.41 10.64 -7.66
CA ILE A 30 10.35 10.19 -6.74
C ILE A 30 9.49 9.14 -7.44
N ASP A 31 9.30 7.98 -6.78
CA ASP A 31 8.32 6.99 -7.25
C ASP A 31 6.94 7.28 -6.68
N TYR A 32 5.91 7.09 -7.49
CA TYR A 32 4.52 7.29 -7.11
C TYR A 32 3.78 5.95 -7.16
N ARG A 33 3.11 5.58 -6.08
CA ARG A 33 2.35 4.33 -5.97
C ARG A 33 0.89 4.63 -5.67
N PHE A 34 -0.01 3.98 -6.40
CA PHE A 34 -1.45 4.06 -6.15
C PHE A 34 -2.04 2.65 -6.09
N GLY A 35 -3.05 2.45 -5.24
CA GLY A 35 -3.66 1.16 -5.05
C GLY A 35 -5.10 1.22 -4.60
N LEU A 36 -5.81 0.15 -4.91
CA LEU A 36 -7.19 -0.13 -4.51
C LEU A 36 -7.20 -1.50 -3.84
N SER A 37 -7.86 -1.60 -2.70
CA SER A 37 -8.11 -2.88 -2.05
C SER A 37 -9.60 -3.07 -1.82
N TYR A 38 -10.05 -4.30 -2.07
CA TYR A 38 -11.36 -4.81 -1.73
C TYR A 38 -11.17 -6.03 -0.84
N GLU A 39 -11.82 -6.02 0.32
CA GLU A 39 -11.73 -7.11 1.28
C GLU A 39 -13.11 -7.46 1.84
N GLN A 40 -13.41 -8.75 1.84
CA GLN A 40 -14.53 -9.38 2.51
C GLN A 40 -13.98 -10.20 3.68
N THR A 41 -14.30 -9.78 4.90
CA THR A 41 -13.75 -10.38 6.12
C THR A 41 -14.47 -11.69 6.47
N GLN A 42 -13.76 -12.64 7.10
CA GLN A 42 -14.37 -13.89 7.61
C GLN A 42 -15.24 -13.69 8.86
N TYR A 43 -15.08 -12.55 9.54
CA TYR A 43 -15.75 -12.27 10.79
C TYR A 43 -17.18 -11.80 10.56
N LYS A 44 -18.14 -12.49 11.20
CA LYS A 44 -19.52 -12.06 11.31
C LYS A 44 -19.71 -11.23 12.57
N ILE A 45 -19.99 -9.94 12.41
CA ILE A 45 -20.47 -9.11 13.51
C ILE A 45 -21.99 -9.06 13.41
N ASN A 46 -22.72 -9.69 14.34
CA ASN A 46 -24.18 -9.83 14.30
C ASN A 46 -24.70 -10.49 13.01
N ASN A 47 -24.09 -11.60 12.59
CA ASN A 47 -24.54 -12.42 11.44
C ASN A 47 -24.45 -11.77 10.04
N SER A 48 -23.80 -10.61 9.89
CA SER A 48 -23.46 -10.00 8.60
C SER A 48 -21.96 -9.94 8.35
N SER A 49 -21.55 -10.25 7.12
CA SER A 49 -20.18 -10.07 6.64
C SER A 49 -19.81 -8.58 6.56
N VAL A 50 -18.58 -8.24 6.95
CA VAL A 50 -18.04 -6.87 6.85
C VAL A 50 -17.27 -6.74 5.54
N LEU A 51 -17.57 -5.67 4.81
CA LEU A 51 -16.89 -5.30 3.57
C LEU A 51 -15.98 -4.10 3.82
N GLN A 52 -14.81 -4.13 3.20
CA GLN A 52 -13.85 -3.06 3.27
C GLN A 52 -13.37 -2.68 1.87
N TYR A 53 -13.33 -1.37 1.63
CA TYR A 53 -12.75 -0.76 0.45
C TYR A 53 -11.70 0.23 0.90
N ALA A 54 -10.50 0.20 0.31
CA ALA A 54 -9.50 1.20 0.60
C ALA A 54 -8.78 1.69 -0.66
N LEU A 55 -8.43 2.96 -0.63
CA LEU A 55 -7.55 3.65 -1.56
C LEU A 55 -6.20 3.83 -0.87
N HIS A 56 -5.14 3.52 -1.60
CA HIS A 56 -3.77 3.65 -1.17
C HIS A 56 -3.05 4.63 -2.11
N ALA A 57 -2.29 5.54 -1.54
CA ALA A 57 -1.39 6.43 -2.27
C ALA A 57 -0.05 6.46 -1.53
N GLY A 58 1.06 6.43 -2.24
CA GLY A 58 2.38 6.44 -1.65
C GLY A 58 3.43 7.11 -2.52
N LEU A 59 4.46 7.61 -1.87
CA LEU A 59 5.62 8.29 -2.46
C LEU A 59 6.88 7.63 -1.94
N SER A 60 7.82 7.34 -2.83
CA SER A 60 9.17 6.84 -2.52
C SER A 60 10.17 7.96 -2.74
N PHE A 61 10.85 8.39 -1.68
CA PHE A 61 11.91 9.37 -1.76
C PHE A 61 13.27 8.68 -1.78
N PRO A 62 14.06 8.83 -2.85
CA PRO A 62 15.40 8.26 -2.90
C PRO A 62 16.35 9.03 -1.97
N MET A 63 17.13 8.29 -1.18
CA MET A 63 18.17 8.84 -0.29
C MET A 63 19.58 8.39 -0.67
N GLY A 64 19.73 7.68 -1.79
CA GLY A 64 20.99 7.18 -2.32
C GLY A 64 20.73 6.06 -3.32
N LEU A 65 21.80 5.41 -3.79
CA LEU A 65 21.72 4.38 -4.84
C LEU A 65 20.86 3.15 -4.50
N ALA A 66 20.68 2.86 -3.20
CA ALA A 66 19.95 1.66 -2.75
C ALA A 66 19.02 1.93 -1.56
N ASN A 67 18.91 3.18 -1.10
CA ASN A 67 18.13 3.53 0.08
C ASN A 67 16.96 4.43 -0.32
N SER A 68 15.77 4.17 0.23
CA SER A 68 14.62 5.05 0.05
C SER A 68 13.77 5.16 1.31
N ILE A 69 13.01 6.24 1.39
CA ILE A 69 11.95 6.42 2.38
C ILE A 69 10.62 6.40 1.65
N ASP A 70 9.75 5.46 2.02
CA ASP A 70 8.39 5.44 1.52
C ASP A 70 7.45 6.13 2.52
N LEU A 71 6.63 7.03 2.02
CA LEU A 71 5.47 7.58 2.72
C LEU A 71 4.21 7.03 2.07
N GLY A 72 3.29 6.53 2.88
CA GLY A 72 2.02 5.98 2.42
C GLY A 72 0.84 6.58 3.16
N LEU A 73 -0.24 6.79 2.42
CA LEU A 73 -1.54 7.20 2.91
C LEU A 73 -2.55 6.16 2.48
N THR A 74 -3.42 5.78 3.40
CA THR A 74 -4.54 4.89 3.14
C THR A 74 -5.81 5.55 3.63
N ILE A 75 -6.83 5.60 2.79
CA ILE A 75 -8.17 6.02 3.17
C ILE A 75 -9.13 4.91 2.78
N GLY A 76 -10.10 4.61 3.63
CA GLY A 76 -11.01 3.52 3.33
C GLY A 76 -12.30 3.60 4.09
N LEU A 77 -13.20 2.73 3.65
CA LEU A 77 -14.52 2.55 4.19
C LEU A 77 -14.64 1.09 4.60
N ARG A 78 -14.98 0.85 5.85
CA ARG A 78 -15.25 -0.47 6.40
C ARG A 78 -16.68 -0.47 6.92
N GLY A 79 -17.50 -1.41 6.51
CA GLY A 79 -18.90 -1.41 6.92
C GLY A 79 -19.67 -2.66 6.56
N LYS A 80 -20.93 -2.68 6.98
CA LYS A 80 -21.86 -3.79 6.73
C LYS A 80 -22.77 -3.45 5.55
N LYS A 81 -23.16 -4.47 4.78
CA LYS A 81 -24.05 -4.30 3.61
C LYS A 81 -25.49 -3.92 3.99
N ASP A 82 -25.93 -4.28 5.19
CA ASP A 82 -27.34 -4.19 5.65
C ASP A 82 -27.58 -3.19 6.81
N THR A 83 -26.56 -2.46 7.27
CA THR A 83 -26.74 -1.44 8.32
C THR A 83 -25.97 -0.18 7.93
N GLN A 84 -26.47 0.99 8.34
CA GLN A 84 -25.84 2.31 8.10
C GLN A 84 -24.47 2.50 8.78
N LEU A 85 -23.84 1.43 9.26
CA LEU A 85 -22.53 1.43 9.89
C LEU A 85 -21.46 1.38 8.80
N LEU A 86 -21.18 2.55 8.24
CA LEU A 86 -20.08 2.79 7.31
C LEU A 86 -19.02 3.61 8.03
N GLU A 87 -17.97 2.93 8.50
CA GLU A 87 -16.86 3.55 9.21
C GLU A 87 -15.80 4.00 8.21
N LYS A 88 -15.45 5.29 8.26
CA LYS A 88 -14.33 5.83 7.49
C LYS A 88 -13.07 5.68 8.33
N PHE A 89 -12.02 5.11 7.75
CA PHE A 89 -10.72 5.06 8.38
C PHE A 89 -9.68 5.75 7.50
N PHE A 90 -8.68 6.30 8.16
CA PHE A 90 -7.50 6.84 7.52
C PHE A 90 -6.27 6.25 8.21
N GLY A 91 -5.22 6.02 7.44
CA GLY A 91 -3.95 5.49 7.91
C GLY A 91 -2.81 6.19 7.22
N THR A 92 -1.69 6.32 7.93
CA THR A 92 -0.42 6.78 7.38
C THR A 92 0.63 5.73 7.67
N SER A 93 1.58 5.57 6.77
CA SER A 93 2.69 4.64 6.91
C SER A 93 3.98 5.33 6.52
N VAL A 94 5.05 5.03 7.25
CA VAL A 94 6.41 5.43 6.92
C VAL A 94 7.25 4.16 6.92
N SER A 95 7.95 3.91 5.82
CA SER A 95 8.84 2.77 5.67
C SER A 95 10.22 3.24 5.27
N LEU A 96 11.25 2.60 5.83
CA LEU A 96 12.63 2.83 5.48
C LEU A 96 13.14 1.60 4.74
N ASN A 97 13.61 1.79 3.51
CA ASN A 97 14.22 0.75 2.71
C ASN A 97 15.73 0.93 2.71
N PHE A 98 16.44 -0.07 3.23
CA PHE A 98 17.89 -0.13 3.18
C PHE A 98 18.30 -1.27 2.26
N GLY A 99 18.68 -0.93 1.04
CA GLY A 99 19.21 -1.86 0.08
C GLY A 99 20.74 -1.91 0.14
N ASP A 100 21.30 -3.08 -0.14
CA ASP A 100 22.72 -3.25 -0.43
C ASP A 100 22.87 -3.81 -1.84
N LEU A 101 23.88 -3.34 -2.57
CA LEU A 101 24.11 -3.77 -3.94
C LEU A 101 24.82 -5.13 -3.93
N TRP A 102 24.07 -6.19 -4.20
CA TRP A 102 24.67 -7.51 -4.37
C TRP A 102 25.30 -7.63 -5.76
N PHE A 103 26.44 -8.32 -5.83
CA PHE A 103 27.16 -8.62 -7.08
C PHE A 103 27.78 -7.40 -7.80
N VAL A 104 28.15 -6.36 -7.06
CA VAL A 104 29.03 -5.32 -7.61
C VAL A 104 30.36 -5.97 -8.03
N ARG A 105 30.62 -6.03 -9.33
CA ARG A 105 31.89 -6.52 -9.87
C ARG A 105 32.98 -5.56 -9.41
N ARG A 106 33.80 -5.98 -8.44
CA ARG A 106 35.00 -5.24 -8.04
C ARG A 106 35.86 -5.08 -9.29
N LYS A 107 36.10 -3.83 -9.68
CA LYS A 107 37.06 -3.49 -10.71
C LYS A 107 38.43 -3.61 -10.05
N ASN A 108 39.11 -4.72 -10.30
CA ASN A 108 40.55 -4.84 -10.06
C ASN A 108 41.30 -4.08 -11.16
#